data_AF-R4MGU4-F1
#
_entry.id   AF-R4MGU4-F1
#
_cell.length_a   1.000
_cell.length_b   1.000
_cell.length_c   1.000
_cell.angle_alpha   90.00
_cell.angle_beta   90.00
_cell.angle_gamma   90.00
#
_symmetry.space_group_name_H-M   'P 1'
#
loop_
_entity.id
_entity.type
_entity.pdbx_description
1 polymer ?
#
loop_
_entity_poly.entity_id
_entity_poly.type
_entity_poly.pdbx_seq_one_letter_code
_entity_poly.pdbx_strand_id
1 'polypeptide(L)'
;MTFAWPLGAAESTLEFYDLSHPWGHGAPAWPYFEDVQIERLHGMAKSRVLTQKITTVMHSGTHIDAPAHVVEGTPFLDEIPLSAFFGTGVVVSIPKGKWGMVTAEDLQNATPDIRPGDIVVVNTGWHHKYADSAEYYAYSPGFDKKAGEWFAAKGVKAVGTDTQALDHPLATAIAPHGPAEAQGGLLPWAVREYEAQTGRKVLDDFPDWEPCHRAILSQGIYGFENVGGDLDKVTGKRVTFAAFPWRWVGGDGCIVRWWRSSTPPGLIASRPERRSDETDTSVAGPQVCGAGASRGVHHAVAGPRGGAHRAILGGAVGLSARRDGRAGADPGGDRLRRARRRAGGHRRRRRNRVGLARQRAPRQRRTAIDTQPHGSSGAAAGDRRAPGCRGGVMSCTGDDAERSDAEERCE
;
A
#
# COMPACT_ATOMS: atom_id res chain seq x y z
N MET A 1 25.45 22.43 -3.32
CA MET A 1 25.78 21.51 -4.43
C MET A 1 24.53 20.70 -4.71
N THR A 2 23.98 20.78 -5.92
CA THR A 2 22.88 19.92 -6.36
C THR A 2 23.49 18.62 -6.88
N PHE A 3 23.17 17.50 -6.24
CA PHE A 3 23.57 16.18 -6.70
C PHE A 3 22.68 15.79 -7.87
N ALA A 4 23.28 15.47 -9.02
CA ALA A 4 22.57 14.91 -10.17
C ALA A 4 22.80 13.39 -10.19
N TRP A 5 21.73 12.62 -10.36
CA TRP A 5 21.85 11.17 -10.43
C TRP A 5 22.49 10.76 -11.77
N PRO A 6 23.56 9.94 -11.78
CA PRO A 6 24.34 9.69 -12.99
C PRO A 6 23.79 8.53 -13.83
N LEU A 7 22.49 8.53 -14.17
CA LEU A 7 21.94 7.48 -15.06
C LEU A 7 22.52 7.60 -16.47
N GLY A 8 22.63 8.81 -17.02
CA GLY A 8 23.27 9.05 -18.33
C GLY A 8 22.70 8.15 -19.42
N ALA A 9 23.56 7.38 -20.09
CA ALA A 9 23.14 6.43 -21.15
C ALA A 9 22.35 5.21 -20.63
N ALA A 10 22.29 5.00 -19.31
CA ALA A 10 21.47 3.95 -18.68
C ALA A 10 20.05 4.43 -18.33
N GLU A 11 19.72 5.71 -18.57
CA GLU A 11 18.37 6.21 -18.43
C GLU A 11 17.42 5.43 -19.36
N SER A 12 16.30 5.00 -18.80
CA SER A 12 15.30 4.26 -19.57
C SER A 12 14.55 5.21 -20.50
N THR A 13 14.18 4.71 -21.68
CA THR A 13 13.27 5.44 -22.58
C THR A 13 11.80 5.31 -22.14
N LEU A 14 11.52 4.46 -21.15
CA LEU A 14 10.20 4.32 -20.56
C LEU A 14 9.93 5.50 -19.62
N GLU A 15 8.71 6.03 -19.71
CA GLU A 15 8.22 7.00 -18.75
C GLU A 15 7.67 6.27 -17.51
N PHE A 16 8.14 6.64 -16.33
CA PHE A 16 7.72 6.08 -15.05
C PHE A 16 6.85 7.07 -14.29
N TYR A 17 5.78 6.57 -13.70
CA TYR A 17 4.94 7.33 -12.79
C TYR A 17 4.87 6.58 -11.46
N ASP A 18 5.10 7.29 -10.36
CA ASP A 18 5.10 6.73 -9.02
C ASP A 18 3.67 6.75 -8.49
N LEU A 19 3.09 5.58 -8.25
CA LEU A 19 1.72 5.40 -7.79
C LEU A 19 1.64 5.22 -6.26
N SER A 20 2.73 5.51 -5.56
CA SER A 20 2.79 5.45 -4.10
C SER A 20 2.78 6.84 -3.47
N HIS A 21 2.08 6.99 -2.35
CA HIS A 21 2.25 8.15 -1.48
C HIS A 21 3.64 8.15 -0.84
N PRO A 22 4.21 9.34 -0.54
CA PRO A 22 5.42 9.42 0.28
C PRO A 22 5.21 8.70 1.62
N TRP A 23 6.16 7.84 1.98
CA TRP A 23 6.09 7.03 3.19
C TRP A 23 7.22 7.40 4.16
N GLY A 24 6.89 7.47 5.45
CA GLY A 24 7.82 7.83 6.51
C GLY A 24 7.13 8.06 7.85
N HIS A 25 7.80 8.77 8.75
CA HIS A 25 7.22 9.16 10.04
C HIS A 25 5.98 10.05 9.82
N GLY A 26 4.88 9.75 10.52
CA GLY A 26 3.60 10.45 10.36
C GLY A 26 2.88 10.11 9.05
N ALA A 27 3.27 9.04 8.36
CA ALA A 27 2.46 8.50 7.27
C ALA A 27 1.07 8.14 7.83
N PRO A 28 -0.03 8.56 7.17
CA PRO A 28 -1.38 8.20 7.60
C PRO A 28 -1.50 6.69 7.82
N ALA A 29 -2.04 6.32 8.98
CA ALA A 29 -2.29 4.94 9.37
C ALA A 29 -3.76 4.75 9.71
N TRP A 30 -4.24 3.52 9.57
CA TRP A 30 -5.56 3.12 10.04
C TRP A 30 -5.76 3.53 11.52
N PRO A 31 -6.94 4.07 11.92
CA PRO A 31 -7.14 4.69 13.24
C PRO A 31 -6.89 3.84 14.50
N TYR A 32 -6.52 2.57 14.36
CA TYR A 32 -6.16 1.67 15.46
C TYR A 32 -4.74 1.11 15.37
N PHE A 33 -3.99 1.41 14.31
CA PHE A 33 -2.57 1.03 14.21
C PHE A 33 -1.68 2.03 14.94
N GLU A 34 -0.53 1.54 15.40
CA GLU A 34 0.56 2.39 15.88
C GLU A 34 1.22 3.13 14.72
N ASP A 35 1.66 4.37 14.97
CA ASP A 35 2.37 5.18 13.99
C ASP A 35 3.75 4.58 13.63
N VAL A 36 4.25 4.93 12.44
CA VAL A 36 5.57 4.54 11.94
C VAL A 36 6.66 5.16 12.82
N GLN A 37 7.49 4.30 13.41
CA GLN A 37 8.62 4.72 14.22
C GLN A 37 9.92 4.59 13.42
N ILE A 38 10.63 5.71 13.26
CA ILE A 38 11.93 5.75 12.58
C ILE A 38 12.99 6.27 13.55
N GLU A 39 13.88 5.38 13.97
CA GLU A 39 14.94 5.67 14.91
C GLU A 39 16.29 5.80 14.18
N ARG A 40 17.08 6.84 14.46
CA ARG A 40 18.46 6.95 13.94
C ARG A 40 19.43 6.24 14.88
N LEU A 41 20.07 5.18 14.39
CA LEU A 41 21.10 4.44 15.14
C LEU A 41 22.48 5.08 14.98
N HIS A 42 22.79 5.56 13.77
CA HIS A 42 24.02 6.28 13.46
C HIS A 42 23.69 7.62 12.80
N GLY A 43 24.38 8.69 13.23
CA GLY A 43 24.22 10.03 12.66
C GLY A 43 25.43 10.42 11.81
N MET A 44 25.18 11.00 10.63
CA MET A 44 26.22 11.35 9.67
C MET A 44 27.38 12.17 10.29
N ALA A 45 27.07 13.19 11.08
CA ALA A 45 28.10 14.06 11.68
C ALA A 45 29.06 13.33 12.62
N LYS A 46 28.57 12.33 13.37
CA LYS A 46 29.36 11.58 14.35
C LYS A 46 29.99 10.33 13.73
N SER A 47 29.17 9.53 13.06
CA SER A 47 29.54 8.19 12.59
C SER A 47 30.00 8.16 11.13
N ARG A 48 29.85 9.28 10.39
CA ARG A 48 30.05 9.36 8.92
C ARG A 48 29.20 8.35 8.13
N VAL A 49 28.18 7.81 8.78
CA VAL A 49 27.22 6.84 8.28
C VAL A 49 25.86 7.21 8.87
N LEU A 50 24.82 7.17 8.05
CA LEU A 50 23.43 7.26 8.47
C LEU A 50 22.85 5.85 8.49
N THR A 51 22.25 5.45 9.61
CA THR A 51 21.53 4.18 9.74
C THR A 51 20.24 4.41 10.48
N GLN A 52 19.16 3.85 9.98
CA GLN A 52 17.83 3.94 10.58
C GLN A 52 17.29 2.54 10.90
N LYS A 53 16.52 2.46 11.98
CA LYS A 53 15.65 1.33 12.33
C LYS A 53 14.21 1.77 12.15
N ILE A 54 13.40 0.88 11.59
CA ILE A 54 11.97 1.09 11.35
C ILE A 54 11.20 0.08 12.20
N THR A 55 10.16 0.56 12.88
CA THR A 55 9.09 -0.28 13.45
C THR A 55 7.78 0.21 12.83
N THR A 56 7.03 -0.69 12.17
CA THR A 56 5.82 -0.33 11.44
C THR A 56 4.91 -1.55 11.25
N VAL A 57 3.63 -1.29 11.00
CA VAL A 57 2.70 -2.26 10.42
C VAL A 57 2.88 -2.29 8.91
N MET A 58 2.64 -3.44 8.29
CA MET A 58 2.92 -3.63 6.86
C MET A 58 1.77 -3.14 5.95
N HIS A 59 0.59 -3.01 6.54
CA HIS A 59 -0.59 -2.33 5.98
C HIS A 59 -0.50 -0.82 6.25
N SER A 60 0.53 -0.17 5.67
CA SER A 60 0.86 1.23 5.91
C SER A 60 1.15 1.96 4.61
N GLY A 61 0.58 3.16 4.43
CA GLY A 61 0.69 3.90 3.18
C GLY A 61 0.21 3.08 1.98
N THR A 62 0.83 3.29 0.82
CA THR A 62 0.56 2.45 -0.36
C THR A 62 1.11 1.05 -0.15
N HIS A 63 0.22 0.06 -0.07
CA HIS A 63 0.57 -1.31 0.29
C HIS A 63 -0.20 -2.34 -0.55
N ILE A 64 0.23 -3.59 -0.46
CA ILE A 64 -0.39 -4.77 -1.07
C ILE A 64 -0.89 -5.74 -0.01
N ASP A 65 -2.04 -6.38 -0.27
CA ASP A 65 -2.64 -7.40 0.59
C ASP A 65 -2.54 -8.78 -0.05
N ALA A 66 -2.02 -9.74 0.69
CA ALA A 66 -2.03 -11.14 0.29
C ALA A 66 -3.42 -11.76 0.50
N PRO A 67 -3.77 -12.83 -0.23
CA PRO A 67 -4.96 -13.63 0.08
C PRO A 67 -5.09 -14.02 1.56
N ALA A 68 -3.96 -14.41 2.18
CA ALA A 68 -3.89 -14.81 3.58
C ALA A 68 -4.32 -13.74 4.58
N HIS A 69 -4.38 -12.46 4.16
CA HIS A 69 -4.76 -11.34 5.01
C HIS A 69 -6.14 -11.52 5.66
N VAL A 70 -7.13 -12.02 4.90
CA VAL A 70 -8.50 -12.22 5.41
C VAL A 70 -9.06 -13.63 5.19
N VAL A 71 -8.32 -14.49 4.46
CA VAL A 71 -8.76 -15.84 4.09
C VAL A 71 -7.78 -16.89 4.61
N GLU A 72 -8.21 -17.64 5.61
CA GLU A 72 -7.41 -18.70 6.23
C GLU A 72 -6.98 -19.76 5.20
N GLY A 73 -5.72 -20.20 5.30
CA GLY A 73 -5.17 -21.27 4.46
C GLY A 73 -4.89 -20.88 3.01
N THR A 74 -4.94 -19.59 2.68
CA THR A 74 -4.55 -19.07 1.36
C THR A 74 -3.12 -18.52 1.37
N PRO A 75 -2.50 -18.27 0.19
CA PRO A 75 -1.08 -17.92 0.11
C PRO A 75 -0.71 -16.59 0.77
N PHE A 76 0.46 -16.57 1.41
CA PHE A 76 1.19 -15.36 1.82
C PHE A 76 2.01 -14.76 0.66
N LEU A 77 2.55 -13.56 0.84
CA LEU A 77 3.28 -12.84 -0.22
C LEU A 77 4.48 -13.60 -0.79
N ASP A 78 5.18 -14.40 0.00
CA ASP A 78 6.34 -15.18 -0.47
C ASP A 78 5.95 -16.42 -1.30
N GLU A 79 4.68 -16.82 -1.26
CA GLU A 79 4.12 -17.95 -2.00
C GLU A 79 3.48 -17.54 -3.32
N ILE A 80 3.16 -16.25 -3.48
CA ILE A 80 2.62 -15.69 -4.73
C ILE A 80 3.75 -15.60 -5.78
N PRO A 81 3.53 -16.10 -7.02
CA PRO A 81 4.56 -16.05 -8.06
C PRO A 81 4.89 -14.62 -8.47
N LEU A 82 6.17 -14.31 -8.70
CA LEU A 82 6.63 -12.96 -9.11
C LEU A 82 5.93 -12.41 -10.35
N SER A 83 5.48 -13.28 -11.26
CA SER A 83 4.74 -12.90 -12.46
C SER A 83 3.34 -12.34 -12.16
N ALA A 84 2.83 -12.52 -10.94
CA ALA A 84 1.63 -11.86 -10.47
C ALA A 84 1.86 -10.34 -10.42
N PHE A 85 2.89 -9.91 -9.68
CA PHE A 85 3.23 -8.51 -9.37
C PHE A 85 3.64 -7.61 -10.55
N PHE A 86 3.59 -8.12 -11.78
CA PHE A 86 3.87 -7.41 -13.02
C PHE A 86 2.79 -7.73 -14.06
N GLY A 87 2.31 -6.71 -14.77
CA GLY A 87 1.34 -6.97 -15.84
C GLY A 87 0.74 -5.72 -16.45
N THR A 88 0.04 -5.91 -17.56
CA THR A 88 -0.79 -4.87 -18.16
C THR A 88 -2.10 -4.73 -17.37
N GLY A 89 -2.62 -3.52 -17.33
CA GLY A 89 -3.86 -3.23 -16.65
C GLY A 89 -4.42 -1.86 -17.03
N VAL A 90 -5.41 -1.40 -16.29
CA VAL A 90 -6.09 -0.11 -16.54
C VAL A 90 -6.20 0.71 -15.27
N VAL A 91 -6.13 2.03 -15.43
CA VAL A 91 -6.53 2.97 -14.39
C VAL A 91 -7.83 3.61 -14.84
N VAL A 92 -8.92 3.32 -14.14
CA VAL A 92 -10.27 3.79 -14.50
C VAL A 92 -10.70 4.94 -13.59
N SER A 93 -11.35 5.95 -14.16
CA SER A 93 -11.89 7.08 -13.39
C SER A 93 -13.32 6.78 -12.98
N ILE A 94 -13.57 6.74 -11.67
CA ILE A 94 -14.90 6.52 -11.08
C ILE A 94 -15.03 7.49 -9.90
N PRO A 95 -15.19 8.81 -10.15
CA PRO A 95 -15.20 9.80 -9.09
C PRO A 95 -16.36 9.57 -8.12
N LYS A 96 -16.10 9.63 -6.82
CA LYS A 96 -17.11 9.45 -5.77
C LYS A 96 -16.95 10.47 -4.66
N GLY A 97 -18.09 10.84 -4.09
CA GLY A 97 -18.16 11.72 -2.92
C GLY A 97 -18.06 10.95 -1.61
N LYS A 98 -18.36 11.66 -0.52
CA LYS A 98 -18.47 11.10 0.82
C LYS A 98 -19.36 9.84 0.83
N TRP A 99 -18.81 8.73 1.33
CA TRP A 99 -19.50 7.43 1.41
C TRP A 99 -20.07 6.93 0.08
N GLY A 100 -19.48 7.35 -1.04
CA GLY A 100 -19.91 6.91 -2.35
C GLY A 100 -19.59 5.45 -2.58
N MET A 101 -20.57 4.67 -3.05
CA MET A 101 -20.33 3.29 -3.44
C MET A 101 -19.80 3.23 -4.88
N VAL A 102 -18.72 2.48 -5.09
CA VAL A 102 -18.32 2.03 -6.42
C VAL A 102 -19.03 0.71 -6.71
N THR A 103 -19.89 0.73 -7.72
CA THR A 103 -20.79 -0.38 -8.05
C THR A 103 -20.28 -1.22 -9.22
N ALA A 104 -20.81 -2.43 -9.37
CA ALA A 104 -20.57 -3.26 -10.56
C ALA A 104 -20.92 -2.56 -11.88
N GLU A 105 -21.94 -1.68 -11.88
CA GLU A 105 -22.32 -0.89 -13.06
C GLU A 105 -21.26 0.17 -13.39
N ASP A 106 -20.73 0.87 -12.38
CA ASP A 106 -19.62 1.81 -12.58
C ASP A 106 -18.42 1.10 -13.23
N LEU A 107 -18.08 -0.09 -12.74
CA LEU A 107 -16.97 -0.90 -13.25
C LEU A 107 -17.23 -1.43 -14.67
N GLN A 108 -18.47 -1.84 -14.95
CA GLN A 108 -18.87 -2.33 -16.28
C GLN A 108 -18.83 -1.23 -17.35
N ASN A 109 -19.12 0.01 -16.96
CA ASN A 109 -19.15 1.18 -17.86
C ASN A 109 -17.82 1.96 -17.86
N ALA A 110 -16.83 1.52 -17.08
CA ALA A 110 -15.54 2.19 -16.96
C ALA A 110 -14.75 2.18 -18.28
N THR A 111 -14.07 3.28 -18.56
CA THR A 111 -13.16 3.42 -19.71
C THR A 111 -11.74 3.71 -19.23
N PRO A 112 -10.70 3.01 -19.74
CA PRO A 112 -10.76 1.92 -20.73
C PRO A 112 -11.41 0.65 -20.18
N ASP A 113 -11.99 -0.17 -21.07
CA ASP A 113 -12.59 -1.44 -20.69
C ASP A 113 -11.63 -2.30 -19.86
N ILE A 114 -12.12 -2.75 -18.71
CA ILE A 114 -11.47 -3.75 -17.88
C ILE A 114 -11.58 -5.11 -18.56
N ARG A 115 -10.48 -5.86 -18.64
CA ARG A 115 -10.38 -7.17 -19.30
C ARG A 115 -9.92 -8.25 -18.32
N PRO A 116 -10.24 -9.53 -18.59
CA PRO A 116 -9.66 -10.64 -17.84
C PRO A 116 -8.13 -10.56 -17.82
N GLY A 117 -7.53 -10.79 -16.66
CA GLY A 117 -6.09 -10.72 -16.43
C GLY A 117 -5.52 -9.31 -16.21
N ASP A 118 -6.34 -8.25 -16.32
CA ASP A 118 -5.88 -6.89 -16.03
C ASP A 118 -5.57 -6.69 -14.55
N ILE A 119 -4.57 -5.89 -14.25
CA ILE A 119 -4.47 -5.18 -12.97
C ILE A 119 -5.37 -3.94 -13.07
N VAL A 120 -6.33 -3.78 -12.17
CA VAL A 120 -7.29 -2.67 -12.23
C VAL A 120 -7.04 -1.72 -11.08
N VAL A 121 -6.81 -0.44 -11.38
CA VAL A 121 -6.78 0.62 -10.37
C VAL A 121 -7.99 1.51 -10.57
N VAL A 122 -8.79 1.70 -9.51
CA VAL A 122 -9.91 2.63 -9.51
C VAL A 122 -9.44 3.95 -8.90
N ASN A 123 -9.48 5.02 -9.69
CA ASN A 123 -9.29 6.38 -9.21
C ASN A 123 -10.66 7.00 -8.91
N THR A 124 -10.97 7.13 -7.62
CA THR A 124 -12.18 7.83 -7.15
C THR A 124 -11.96 9.32 -6.90
N GLY A 125 -10.72 9.78 -6.99
CA GLY A 125 -10.26 11.12 -6.62
C GLY A 125 -9.94 11.25 -5.13
N TRP A 126 -10.08 10.19 -4.34
CA TRP A 126 -9.86 10.22 -2.91
C TRP A 126 -8.39 10.36 -2.51
N HIS A 127 -7.44 9.98 -3.38
CA HIS A 127 -6.01 10.18 -3.12
C HIS A 127 -5.62 11.66 -2.86
N HIS A 128 -6.42 12.62 -3.35
CA HIS A 128 -6.21 14.05 -3.07
C HIS A 128 -6.42 14.43 -1.60
N LYS A 129 -7.12 13.57 -0.87
CA LYS A 129 -7.45 13.75 0.54
C LYS A 129 -6.54 12.95 1.46
N TYR A 130 -5.52 12.27 0.91
CA TYR A 130 -4.60 11.41 1.66
C TYR A 130 -3.94 12.19 2.79
N ALA A 131 -4.40 11.95 4.01
CA ALA A 131 -3.96 12.60 5.23
C ALA A 131 -4.46 11.81 6.44
N ASP A 132 -3.82 12.02 7.59
CA ASP A 132 -4.38 11.61 8.88
C ASP A 132 -5.58 12.51 9.22
N SER A 133 -6.76 12.14 8.71
CA SER A 133 -7.96 12.93 8.83
C SER A 133 -9.23 12.08 8.82
N ALA A 134 -10.27 12.60 9.50
CA ALA A 134 -11.62 12.08 9.40
C ALA A 134 -12.13 12.07 7.95
N GLU A 135 -11.74 13.07 7.15
CA GLU A 135 -12.14 13.12 5.75
C GLU A 135 -11.61 11.91 4.98
N TYR A 136 -10.32 11.58 5.12
CA TYR A 136 -9.74 10.45 4.40
C TYR A 136 -10.28 9.10 4.87
N TYR A 137 -10.28 8.86 6.19
CA TYR A 137 -10.60 7.54 6.75
C TYR A 137 -12.09 7.30 6.96
N ALA A 138 -12.82 8.28 7.50
CA ALA A 138 -14.21 8.06 7.90
C ALA A 138 -15.20 8.24 6.73
N TYR A 139 -14.84 9.06 5.75
CA TYR A 139 -15.76 9.52 4.69
C TYR A 139 -15.43 8.98 3.30
N SER A 140 -14.40 8.14 3.17
CA SER A 140 -14.01 7.57 1.89
C SER A 140 -15.16 6.86 1.16
N PRO A 141 -15.15 6.89 -0.18
CA PRO A 141 -15.89 5.91 -0.96
C PRO A 141 -15.24 4.54 -0.81
N GLY A 142 -15.83 3.52 -1.41
CA GLY A 142 -15.19 2.22 -1.52
C GLY A 142 -16.05 1.20 -2.24
N PHE A 143 -15.55 -0.03 -2.25
CA PHE A 143 -16.24 -1.17 -2.87
C PHE A 143 -17.22 -1.82 -1.90
N ASP A 144 -18.30 -2.38 -2.44
CA ASP A 144 -19.15 -3.34 -1.74
C ASP A 144 -18.83 -4.78 -2.18
N LYS A 145 -19.61 -5.71 -1.61
CA LYS A 145 -19.63 -7.12 -2.00
C LYS A 145 -19.79 -7.31 -3.51
N LYS A 146 -20.70 -6.56 -4.14
CA LYS A 146 -21.04 -6.74 -5.57
C LYS A 146 -19.91 -6.29 -6.47
N ALA A 147 -19.19 -5.22 -6.12
CA ALA A 147 -17.99 -4.80 -6.82
C ALA A 147 -16.87 -5.86 -6.71
N GLY A 148 -16.63 -6.39 -5.51
CA GLY A 148 -15.68 -7.49 -5.30
C GLY A 148 -16.03 -8.75 -6.11
N GLU A 149 -17.30 -9.16 -6.09
CA GLU A 149 -17.80 -10.28 -6.90
C GLU A 149 -17.68 -10.02 -8.40
N TRP A 150 -17.90 -8.78 -8.84
CA TRP A 150 -17.72 -8.40 -10.23
C TRP A 150 -16.25 -8.52 -10.67
N PHE A 151 -15.29 -8.04 -9.86
CA PHE A 151 -13.86 -8.20 -10.14
C PHE A 151 -13.47 -9.68 -10.24
N ALA A 152 -13.93 -10.49 -9.29
CA ALA A 152 -13.73 -11.92 -9.28
C ALA A 152 -14.29 -12.59 -10.54
N ALA A 153 -15.56 -12.31 -10.88
CA ALA A 153 -16.21 -12.86 -12.07
C ALA A 153 -15.55 -12.39 -13.38
N LYS A 154 -15.04 -11.16 -13.42
CA LYS A 154 -14.29 -10.62 -14.55
C LYS A 154 -12.94 -11.30 -14.74
N GLY A 155 -12.40 -11.94 -13.69
CA GLY A 155 -11.12 -12.63 -13.71
C GLY A 155 -9.94 -11.66 -13.79
N VAL A 156 -10.03 -10.51 -13.11
CA VAL A 156 -8.90 -9.57 -13.01
C VAL A 156 -7.77 -10.20 -12.20
N LYS A 157 -6.54 -9.73 -12.45
CA LYS A 157 -5.35 -10.23 -11.77
C LYS A 157 -5.18 -9.63 -10.37
N ALA A 158 -5.48 -8.34 -10.23
CA ALA A 158 -5.35 -7.58 -8.99
C ALA A 158 -6.26 -6.35 -9.04
N VAL A 159 -6.61 -5.84 -7.86
CA VAL A 159 -7.43 -4.62 -7.70
C VAL A 159 -6.66 -3.62 -6.83
N GLY A 160 -6.62 -2.38 -7.28
CA GLY A 160 -6.06 -1.25 -6.55
C GLY A 160 -7.10 -0.16 -6.35
N THR A 161 -7.05 0.50 -5.19
CA THR A 161 -7.91 1.64 -4.86
C THR A 161 -7.11 2.81 -4.33
N ASP A 162 -7.60 4.01 -4.61
CA ASP A 162 -7.02 5.26 -4.15
C ASP A 162 -7.54 5.70 -2.76
N THR A 163 -8.22 4.77 -2.07
CA THR A 163 -8.82 4.93 -0.75
C THR A 163 -8.02 4.20 0.33
N GLN A 164 -8.39 4.49 1.58
CA GLN A 164 -7.78 3.92 2.78
C GLN A 164 -7.84 2.39 2.86
N ALA A 165 -8.87 1.80 2.23
CA ALA A 165 -9.01 0.37 2.03
C ALA A 165 -9.83 0.02 0.79
N LEU A 166 -9.78 -1.23 0.32
CA LEU A 166 -10.62 -1.76 -0.75
C LEU A 166 -12.11 -1.61 -0.41
N ASP A 167 -12.47 -1.95 0.82
CA ASP A 167 -13.85 -1.87 1.29
C ASP A 167 -14.28 -0.45 1.61
N HIS A 168 -15.57 -0.19 1.39
CA HIS A 168 -16.23 1.01 1.89
C HIS A 168 -15.98 1.14 3.40
N PRO A 169 -15.61 2.32 3.94
CA PRO A 169 -15.19 2.45 5.34
C PRO A 169 -16.25 1.96 6.32
N LEU A 170 -17.54 2.15 6.02
CA LEU A 170 -18.63 1.65 6.87
C LEU A 170 -18.84 0.12 6.84
N ALA A 171 -18.10 -0.64 6.02
CA ALA A 171 -18.04 -2.10 6.01
C ALA A 171 -16.75 -2.65 6.67
N THR A 172 -16.06 -1.81 7.44
CA THR A 172 -14.78 -2.12 8.11
C THR A 172 -14.85 -1.78 9.60
N ALA A 173 -13.73 -1.91 10.32
CA ALA A 173 -13.60 -1.53 11.72
C ALA A 173 -13.99 -0.06 12.04
N ILE A 174 -14.06 0.85 11.05
CA ILE A 174 -14.61 2.20 11.27
C ILE A 174 -16.03 2.13 11.85
N ALA A 175 -16.83 1.18 11.35
CA ALA A 175 -18.19 0.87 11.76
C ALA A 175 -18.23 -0.39 12.67
N PRO A 176 -19.40 -0.81 13.20
CA PRO A 176 -19.56 -1.88 14.19
C PRO A 176 -19.29 -3.29 13.66
N HIS A 177 -18.04 -3.53 13.33
CA HIS A 177 -17.56 -4.60 12.48
C HIS A 177 -16.25 -5.09 13.13
N GLY A 178 -16.00 -6.41 13.15
CA GLY A 178 -14.63 -6.92 13.29
C GLY A 178 -14.17 -7.43 14.64
N PRO A 179 -12.88 -7.17 14.99
CA PRO A 179 -12.37 -7.60 16.27
C PRO A 179 -13.16 -6.94 17.40
N ALA A 180 -13.11 -7.54 18.58
CA ALA A 180 -13.99 -7.17 19.70
C ALA A 180 -13.90 -5.67 20.05
N GLU A 181 -12.73 -5.07 19.85
CA GLU A 181 -12.44 -3.65 20.08
C GLU A 181 -13.22 -2.72 19.15
N ALA A 182 -13.66 -3.21 17.99
CA ALA A 182 -14.43 -2.47 16.98
C ALA A 182 -15.94 -2.80 17.00
N GLN A 183 -16.44 -3.57 17.96
CA GLN A 183 -17.87 -3.91 18.09
C GLN A 183 -18.79 -2.68 18.24
N GLY A 184 -18.26 -1.51 18.64
CA GLY A 184 -18.97 -0.23 18.66
C GLY A 184 -18.66 0.69 17.47
N GLY A 185 -17.83 0.23 16.55
CA GLY A 185 -17.11 1.03 15.56
C GLY A 185 -15.95 1.79 16.18
N LEU A 186 -14.82 1.84 15.49
CA LEU A 186 -13.70 2.70 15.89
C LEU A 186 -14.10 4.18 15.87
N LEU A 187 -14.99 4.57 14.95
CA LEU A 187 -15.51 5.93 14.82
C LEU A 187 -17.03 5.95 15.02
N PRO A 188 -17.52 5.79 16.25
CA PRO A 188 -18.97 5.71 16.53
C PRO A 188 -19.72 7.01 16.19
N TRP A 189 -19.00 8.14 16.10
CA TRP A 189 -19.56 9.40 15.64
C TRP A 189 -19.84 9.40 14.13
N ALA A 190 -19.02 8.73 13.31
CA ALA A 190 -19.23 8.62 11.86
C ALA A 190 -20.46 7.76 11.57
N VAL A 191 -20.64 6.68 12.34
CA VAL A 191 -21.84 5.83 12.31
C VAL A 191 -23.09 6.66 12.61
N ARG A 192 -23.11 7.40 13.74
CA ARG A 192 -24.26 8.26 14.09
C ARG A 192 -24.55 9.31 13.03
N GLU A 193 -23.51 9.89 12.43
CA GLU A 193 -23.67 10.87 11.37
C GLU A 193 -24.29 10.26 10.11
N TYR A 194 -23.84 9.06 9.71
CA TYR A 194 -24.45 8.33 8.60
C TYR A 194 -25.93 8.04 8.84
N GLU A 195 -26.26 7.52 10.02
CA GLU A 195 -27.65 7.19 10.37
C GLU A 195 -28.53 8.44 10.42
N ALA A 196 -28.00 9.56 10.90
CA ALA A 196 -28.72 10.83 10.93
C ALA A 196 -28.94 11.41 9.52
N GLN A 197 -27.97 11.27 8.60
CA GLN A 197 -28.05 11.81 7.24
C GLN A 197 -28.93 10.94 6.32
N THR A 198 -28.89 9.62 6.48
CA THR A 198 -29.61 8.69 5.59
C THR A 198 -30.95 8.22 6.17
N GLY A 199 -31.14 8.31 7.48
CA GLY A 199 -32.26 7.70 8.19
C GLY A 199 -32.20 6.17 8.27
N ARG A 200 -31.11 5.54 7.81
CA ARG A 200 -30.92 4.08 7.76
C ARG A 200 -29.86 3.65 8.76
N LYS A 201 -29.94 2.41 9.24
CA LYS A 201 -28.88 1.85 10.10
C LYS A 201 -27.69 1.45 9.24
N VAL A 202 -26.48 1.70 9.74
CA VAL A 202 -25.24 1.32 9.02
C VAL A 202 -25.25 -0.18 8.70
N LEU A 203 -25.66 -1.03 9.64
CA LEU A 203 -25.70 -2.48 9.44
C LEU A 203 -26.80 -2.96 8.46
N ASP A 204 -27.77 -2.12 8.12
CA ASP A 204 -28.75 -2.44 7.06
C ASP A 204 -28.14 -2.25 5.67
N ASP A 205 -27.19 -1.32 5.53
CA ASP A 205 -26.49 -1.00 4.29
C ASP A 205 -25.17 -1.75 4.13
N PHE A 206 -24.49 -1.98 5.25
CA PHE A 206 -23.19 -2.64 5.34
C PHE A 206 -23.30 -3.78 6.37
N PRO A 207 -23.92 -4.91 6.01
CA PRO A 207 -24.11 -6.02 6.95
C PRO A 207 -22.84 -6.86 7.16
N ASP A 208 -21.91 -6.82 6.20
CA ASP A 208 -20.78 -7.74 6.11
C ASP A 208 -19.45 -7.07 6.50
N TRP A 209 -18.56 -7.85 7.12
CA TRP A 209 -17.17 -7.46 7.41
C TRP A 209 -16.28 -7.63 6.17
N GLU A 210 -15.73 -6.52 5.68
CA GLU A 210 -14.77 -6.46 4.57
C GLU A 210 -15.17 -7.34 3.36
N PRO A 211 -16.40 -7.14 2.84
CA PRO A 211 -16.96 -8.03 1.82
C PRO A 211 -16.18 -8.02 0.50
N CYS A 212 -15.61 -6.88 0.08
CA CYS A 212 -14.81 -6.79 -1.13
C CYS A 212 -13.48 -7.52 -0.95
N HIS A 213 -12.76 -7.31 0.16
CA HIS A 213 -11.55 -8.09 0.47
C HIS A 213 -11.84 -9.58 0.36
N ARG A 214 -12.88 -10.07 1.04
CA ARG A 214 -13.24 -11.50 1.02
C ARG A 214 -13.58 -12.00 -0.38
N ALA A 215 -14.31 -11.20 -1.15
CA ALA A 215 -14.73 -11.58 -2.51
C ALA A 215 -13.53 -11.75 -3.45
N ILE A 216 -12.53 -10.85 -3.40
CA ILE A 216 -11.37 -10.91 -4.32
C ILE A 216 -10.25 -11.82 -3.79
N LEU A 217 -9.90 -11.69 -2.50
CA LEU A 217 -8.76 -12.39 -1.91
C LEU A 217 -9.00 -13.91 -1.85
N SER A 218 -10.25 -14.34 -1.64
CA SER A 218 -10.62 -15.77 -1.67
C SER A 218 -10.46 -16.43 -3.05
N GLN A 219 -10.35 -15.63 -4.11
CA GLN A 219 -10.09 -16.08 -5.47
C GLN A 219 -8.62 -15.94 -5.88
N GLY A 220 -7.73 -15.58 -4.95
CA GLY A 220 -6.32 -15.34 -5.22
C GLY A 220 -6.02 -14.03 -5.94
N ILE A 221 -7.00 -13.12 -6.01
CA ILE A 221 -6.85 -11.76 -6.57
C ILE A 221 -6.39 -10.87 -5.43
N TYR A 222 -5.14 -10.42 -5.45
CA TYR A 222 -4.55 -9.57 -4.40
C TYR A 222 -4.95 -8.10 -4.55
N GLY A 223 -4.90 -7.39 -3.42
CA GLY A 223 -5.34 -6.01 -3.27
C GLY A 223 -4.19 -5.02 -3.20
N PHE A 224 -4.44 -3.77 -3.59
CA PHE A 224 -3.59 -2.64 -3.27
C PHE A 224 -4.43 -1.48 -2.75
N GLU A 225 -3.96 -0.84 -1.69
CA GLU A 225 -4.68 0.25 -1.04
C GLU A 225 -3.83 1.51 -0.98
N ASN A 226 -4.47 2.65 -0.76
CA ASN A 226 -3.82 3.96 -0.69
C ASN A 226 -2.97 4.25 -1.94
N VAL A 227 -3.48 3.90 -3.13
CA VAL A 227 -2.82 4.22 -4.39
C VAL A 227 -2.87 5.73 -4.61
N GLY A 228 -1.74 6.34 -4.95
CA GLY A 228 -1.62 7.79 -4.99
C GLY A 228 -0.51 8.29 -5.90
N GLY A 229 0.20 9.31 -5.45
CA GLY A 229 1.31 9.92 -6.19
C GLY A 229 0.85 10.54 -7.51
N ASP A 230 1.32 9.97 -8.63
CA ASP A 230 1.05 10.42 -9.99
C ASP A 230 -0.23 9.83 -10.61
N LEU A 231 -1.15 9.29 -9.80
CA LEU A 231 -2.34 8.56 -10.25
C LEU A 231 -3.15 9.28 -11.36
N ASP A 232 -3.37 10.59 -11.22
CA ASP A 232 -4.12 11.36 -12.24
C ASP A 232 -3.44 11.37 -13.61
N LYS A 233 -2.11 11.41 -13.66
CA LYS A 233 -1.36 11.42 -14.92
C LYS A 233 -1.55 10.12 -15.72
N VAL A 234 -2.04 9.08 -15.06
CA VAL A 234 -2.17 7.72 -15.59
C VAL A 234 -3.63 7.28 -15.70
N THR A 235 -4.56 8.05 -15.14
CA THR A 235 -6.00 7.78 -15.17
C THR A 235 -6.56 7.83 -16.59
N GLY A 236 -7.48 6.92 -16.88
CA GLY A 236 -8.04 6.74 -18.22
C GLY A 236 -7.12 6.01 -19.20
N LYS A 237 -6.03 5.39 -18.72
CA LYS A 237 -5.03 4.75 -19.58
C LYS A 237 -4.88 3.26 -19.28
N ARG A 238 -4.53 2.51 -20.33
CA ARG A 238 -4.00 1.15 -20.22
C ARG A 238 -2.48 1.21 -20.07
N VAL A 239 -1.95 0.56 -19.05
CA VAL A 239 -0.56 0.74 -18.62
C VAL A 239 0.07 -0.59 -18.20
N THR A 240 1.39 -0.62 -18.06
CA THR A 240 2.10 -1.74 -17.45
C THR A 240 2.43 -1.38 -16.01
N PHE A 241 2.04 -2.24 -15.06
CA PHE A 241 2.28 -2.08 -13.63
C PHE A 241 3.41 -3.00 -13.15
N ALA A 242 4.10 -2.52 -12.12
CA ALA A 242 5.06 -3.27 -11.33
C ALA A 242 4.97 -2.84 -9.86
N ALA A 243 4.66 -3.79 -8.98
CA ALA A 243 4.60 -3.57 -7.54
C ALA A 243 5.05 -4.83 -6.81
N PHE A 244 6.35 -4.94 -6.56
CA PHE A 244 6.94 -6.12 -5.96
C PHE A 244 7.02 -5.96 -4.44
N PRO A 245 6.31 -6.78 -3.66
CA PRO A 245 6.47 -6.80 -2.21
C PRO A 245 7.86 -7.32 -1.83
N TRP A 246 8.25 -7.07 -0.58
CA TRP A 246 9.37 -7.80 0.01
C TRP A 246 9.09 -9.30 -0.02
N ARG A 247 10.13 -10.10 -0.21
CA ARG A 247 10.03 -11.56 -0.02
C ARG A 247 9.99 -11.86 1.49
N TRP A 248 8.82 -11.64 2.07
CA TRP A 248 8.56 -11.82 3.50
C TRP A 248 7.83 -13.15 3.71
N VAL A 249 8.54 -14.11 4.32
CA VAL A 249 7.97 -15.42 4.66
C VAL A 249 6.81 -15.25 5.65
N GLY A 250 5.62 -15.68 5.23
CA GLY A 250 4.40 -15.53 6.03
C GLY A 250 3.88 -14.09 6.11
N GLY A 251 4.30 -13.22 5.19
CA GLY A 251 3.82 -11.84 5.12
C GLY A 251 2.41 -11.75 4.56
N ASP A 252 1.50 -11.12 5.29
CA ASP A 252 0.10 -10.93 4.91
C ASP A 252 -0.14 -9.61 4.15
N GLY A 253 0.76 -8.64 4.28
CA GLY A 253 0.76 -7.39 3.52
C GLY A 253 2.15 -6.80 3.38
N CYS A 254 2.32 -5.78 2.54
CA CYS A 254 3.61 -5.11 2.38
C CYS A 254 3.49 -3.69 1.84
N ILE A 255 4.22 -2.75 2.43
CA ILE A 255 4.46 -1.43 1.85
C ILE A 255 5.14 -1.64 0.48
N VAL A 256 4.58 -1.05 -0.58
CA VAL A 256 5.13 -1.18 -1.93
C VAL A 256 5.42 0.18 -2.55
N ARG A 257 6.52 0.23 -3.30
CA ARG A 257 6.73 1.28 -4.29
C ARG A 257 6.12 0.80 -5.59
N TRP A 258 4.93 1.30 -5.89
CA TRP A 258 4.21 0.95 -7.09
C TRP A 258 4.56 1.95 -8.18
N TRP A 259 5.02 1.46 -9.34
CA TRP A 259 5.18 2.29 -10.51
C TRP A 259 4.47 1.70 -11.73
N ARG A 260 4.21 2.57 -12.71
CA ARG A 260 3.71 2.17 -14.03
C ARG A 260 4.54 2.75 -15.16
N SER A 261 4.57 2.07 -16.32
CA SER A 261 5.07 2.64 -17.58
C SER A 261 3.98 2.81 -18.64
N SER A 262 4.13 3.82 -19.49
CA SER A 262 3.22 4.17 -20.60
C SER A 262 3.37 3.27 -21.83
N THR A 263 4.40 2.43 -21.88
CA THR A 263 4.65 1.52 -23.01
C THR A 263 4.22 0.09 -22.66
N PRO A 264 3.36 -0.56 -23.47
CA PRO A 264 3.01 -1.96 -23.29
C PRO A 264 4.25 -2.86 -23.42
N PRO A 265 4.31 -4.02 -22.75
CA PRO A 265 5.51 -4.88 -22.74
C PRO A 265 5.95 -5.32 -24.14
N GLY A 266 5.01 -5.45 -25.09
CA GLY A 266 5.28 -5.81 -26.49
C GLY A 266 6.05 -4.77 -27.31
N LEU A 267 6.14 -3.52 -26.83
CA LEU A 267 6.95 -2.45 -27.45
C LEU A 267 8.33 -2.29 -26.80
N ILE A 268 8.61 -3.01 -25.70
CA ILE A 268 9.93 -2.99 -25.04
C ILE A 268 10.98 -3.73 -25.90
N ALA A 269 10.54 -4.52 -26.88
CA ALA A 269 11.40 -5.19 -27.85
C ALA A 269 11.48 -4.42 -29.18
N SER A 270 12.24 -3.34 -29.22
CA SER A 270 13.02 -2.94 -30.41
C SER A 270 13.94 -1.78 -30.05
N ARG A 271 15.13 -2.12 -29.55
CA ARG A 271 16.25 -1.20 -29.70
C ARG A 271 16.52 -1.14 -31.22
N PRO A 272 16.54 0.02 -31.89
CA PRO A 272 16.98 0.06 -33.27
C PRO A 272 18.40 -0.49 -33.30
N GLU A 273 18.64 -1.51 -34.12
CA GLU A 273 19.99 -1.96 -34.42
C GLU A 273 20.81 -0.73 -34.77
N ARG A 274 21.99 -0.57 -34.14
CA ARG A 274 22.95 0.43 -34.59
C ARG A 274 23.20 0.13 -36.05
N ARG A 275 22.82 1.07 -36.91
CA ARG A 275 23.22 1.09 -38.31
C ARG A 275 24.75 1.16 -38.30
N SER A 276 25.41 0.04 -38.56
CA SER A 276 26.84 -0.01 -38.79
C SER A 276 27.07 0.52 -40.20
N ASP A 277 27.27 1.82 -40.32
CA ASP A 277 27.89 2.44 -41.49
C ASP A 277 28.41 3.81 -41.05
N GLU A 278 29.70 3.86 -40.70
CA GLU A 278 30.62 4.77 -41.38
C GLU A 278 32.06 4.43 -40.98
N THR A 279 32.85 4.17 -42.00
CA THR A 279 34.30 4.11 -42.01
C THR A 279 34.87 5.42 -41.48
N ASP A 280 35.49 5.40 -40.29
CA ASP A 280 36.42 6.45 -39.91
C ASP A 280 37.85 5.89 -39.93
N THR A 281 38.48 6.11 -41.08
CA THR A 281 39.91 5.99 -41.27
C THR A 281 40.63 7.12 -40.54
N SER A 282 41.72 6.75 -39.87
CA SER A 282 42.85 7.59 -39.47
C SER A 282 42.76 8.31 -38.12
N VAL A 283 43.35 7.69 -37.09
CA VAL A 283 44.37 8.38 -36.28
C VAL A 283 45.48 7.39 -35.95
N ALA A 284 46.69 7.70 -36.42
CA ALA A 284 47.91 6.95 -36.16
C ALA A 284 48.34 7.07 -34.69
N GLY A 285 48.60 5.94 -34.04
CA GLY A 285 49.35 5.85 -32.79
C GLY A 285 50.75 5.27 -33.06
N PRO A 286 51.82 5.75 -32.40
CA PRO A 286 53.18 5.37 -32.74
C PRO A 286 53.51 3.94 -32.31
N GLN A 287 54.14 3.20 -33.23
CA GLN A 287 54.78 1.91 -33.00
C GLN A 287 55.88 2.02 -31.94
N VAL A 288 55.90 1.08 -31.01
CA VAL A 288 57.12 0.67 -30.30
C VAL A 288 57.28 -0.84 -30.50
N CYS A 289 58.35 -1.19 -31.22
CA CYS A 289 58.82 -2.55 -31.42
C CYS A 289 59.68 -3.00 -30.23
N GLY A 290 59.63 -4.30 -29.89
CA GLY A 290 60.60 -4.90 -28.97
C GLY A 290 60.28 -6.35 -28.62
N ALA A 291 61.01 -7.27 -29.24
CA ALA A 291 60.82 -8.72 -29.26
C ALA A 291 61.17 -9.46 -27.96
N GLY A 292 60.67 -10.69 -27.82
CA GLY A 292 61.15 -11.67 -26.84
C GLY A 292 60.38 -12.99 -26.92
N ALA A 293 60.92 -13.96 -27.66
CA ALA A 293 60.39 -15.30 -27.83
C ALA A 293 60.81 -16.26 -26.70
N SER A 294 59.95 -17.23 -26.35
CA SER A 294 60.37 -18.57 -25.92
C SER A 294 59.22 -19.58 -25.99
N ARG A 295 59.63 -20.83 -26.18
CA ARG A 295 58.95 -22.02 -26.74
C ARG A 295 58.20 -22.89 -25.72
N GLY A 296 57.28 -23.72 -26.24
CA GLY A 296 56.93 -25.08 -25.77
C GLY A 296 56.00 -25.13 -24.54
N VAL A 297 55.04 -26.04 -24.39
CA VAL A 297 54.98 -27.46 -24.76
C VAL A 297 53.50 -27.92 -24.82
N HIS A 298 53.20 -28.86 -25.73
CA HIS A 298 51.94 -29.59 -25.86
C HIS A 298 51.70 -30.59 -24.72
N HIS A 299 50.44 -30.80 -24.32
CA HIS A 299 49.88 -32.15 -24.26
C HIS A 299 48.34 -32.12 -24.26
N ALA A 300 47.75 -32.70 -25.30
CA ALA A 300 46.37 -33.12 -25.37
C ALA A 300 46.30 -34.61 -25.03
N VAL A 301 45.24 -35.03 -24.33
CA VAL A 301 44.83 -36.44 -24.23
C VAL A 301 43.34 -36.52 -24.55
N ALA A 302 43.01 -37.49 -25.39
CA ALA A 302 41.74 -37.67 -26.08
C ALA A 302 40.82 -38.70 -25.39
N GLY A 303 39.50 -38.45 -25.48
CA GLY A 303 38.40 -39.42 -25.68
C GLY A 303 38.15 -40.54 -24.64
N PRO A 304 37.01 -41.28 -24.72
CA PRO A 304 36.15 -41.45 -25.89
C PRO A 304 34.63 -41.21 -25.67
N ARG A 305 33.93 -41.20 -26.81
CA ARG A 305 32.49 -41.11 -27.02
C ARG A 305 31.81 -42.50 -26.96
N GLY A 306 30.52 -42.51 -26.61
CA GLY A 306 29.46 -43.47 -26.98
C GLY A 306 28.11 -42.81 -26.65
N GLY A 307 27.09 -42.64 -27.52
CA GLY A 307 26.40 -43.62 -28.38
C GLY A 307 25.43 -44.42 -27.50
N ALA A 308 24.10 -44.49 -27.66
CA ALA A 308 23.19 -44.15 -28.75
C ALA A 308 21.72 -44.10 -28.25
N HIS A 309 20.83 -43.66 -29.14
CA HIS A 309 19.36 -43.58 -29.09
C HIS A 309 18.59 -44.80 -28.57
N ARG A 310 17.41 -44.54 -27.97
CA ARG A 310 16.14 -45.23 -28.33
C ARG A 310 14.91 -44.48 -27.82
N ALA A 311 13.95 -44.24 -28.72
CA ALA A 311 12.55 -43.97 -28.43
C ALA A 311 11.77 -45.29 -28.27
N ILE A 312 10.59 -45.26 -27.65
CA ILE A 312 9.32 -45.88 -28.10
C ILE A 312 8.17 -45.57 -27.12
N LEU A 313 7.01 -45.36 -27.74
CA LEU A 313 5.62 -45.14 -27.29
C LEU A 313 5.01 -46.14 -26.30
N GLY A 314 3.92 -45.70 -25.62
CA GLY A 314 2.62 -46.39 -25.74
C GLY A 314 1.82 -46.75 -24.47
N GLY A 315 0.67 -46.07 -24.28
CA GLY A 315 -0.61 -46.57 -23.73
C GLY A 315 -0.71 -46.90 -22.22
N ALA A 316 -1.87 -47.01 -21.57
CA ALA A 316 -3.30 -46.72 -21.81
C ALA A 316 -4.08 -47.17 -20.53
N VAL A 317 -5.07 -46.39 -20.08
CA VAL A 317 -6.39 -46.79 -19.50
C VAL A 317 -6.51 -47.71 -18.25
N GLY A 318 -7.37 -47.29 -17.29
CA GLY A 318 -8.14 -48.18 -16.38
C GLY A 318 -8.47 -47.55 -15.00
N LEU A 319 -9.64 -46.93 -14.80
CA LEU A 319 -10.90 -47.48 -14.26
C LEU A 319 -11.02 -47.57 -12.71
N SER A 320 -11.82 -46.65 -12.15
CA SER A 320 -12.96 -46.83 -11.21
C SER A 320 -12.98 -48.01 -10.22
N ALA A 321 -13.15 -47.69 -8.92
CA ALA A 321 -14.19 -48.31 -8.07
C ALA A 321 -14.49 -47.49 -6.80
N ARG A 322 -15.79 -47.19 -6.59
CA ARG A 322 -16.39 -46.80 -5.30
C ARG A 322 -16.59 -48.03 -4.41
N ARG A 323 -16.60 -47.86 -3.08
CA ARG A 323 -17.61 -48.50 -2.20
C ARG A 323 -17.65 -47.90 -0.80
N ASP A 324 -18.89 -47.73 -0.33
CA ASP A 324 -19.34 -47.17 0.94
C ASP A 324 -19.12 -48.08 2.16
N GLY A 325 -18.98 -47.44 3.32
CA GLY A 325 -19.80 -47.71 4.52
C GLY A 325 -19.41 -48.86 5.46
N ARG A 326 -19.03 -48.53 6.71
CA ARG A 326 -19.91 -48.62 7.89
C ARG A 326 -19.16 -48.38 9.20
N ALA A 327 -19.87 -47.73 10.12
CA ALA A 327 -19.53 -47.46 11.50
C ALA A 327 -19.49 -48.73 12.38
N GLY A 328 -18.67 -48.71 13.41
CA GLY A 328 -18.68 -49.64 14.53
C GLY A 328 -17.90 -49.02 15.70
N ALA A 329 -18.54 -48.90 16.86
CA ALA A 329 -18.04 -48.22 18.04
C ALA A 329 -17.45 -49.19 19.10
N ASP A 330 -16.53 -48.65 19.90
CA ASP A 330 -16.16 -49.00 21.30
C ASP A 330 -15.21 -50.22 21.54
N PRO A 331 -14.51 -50.38 22.70
CA PRO A 331 -14.09 -49.44 23.77
C PRO A 331 -12.58 -49.50 24.15
N GLY A 332 -12.14 -48.54 24.97
CA GLY A 332 -10.97 -48.66 25.89
C GLY A 332 -9.62 -48.32 25.27
N GLY A 333 -8.78 -47.43 25.80
CA GLY A 333 -8.50 -47.16 27.20
C GLY A 333 -7.05 -47.58 27.50
N ASP A 334 -6.26 -46.62 27.97
CA ASP A 334 -4.92 -46.75 28.58
C ASP A 334 -3.68 -46.89 27.68
N ARG A 335 -2.93 -45.78 27.57
CA ARG A 335 -1.52 -45.71 28.00
C ARG A 335 -1.02 -44.26 28.10
N LEU A 336 -0.32 -44.00 29.20
CA LEU A 336 0.54 -42.84 29.51
C LEU A 336 -0.11 -41.61 30.18
N ARG A 337 -0.73 -41.84 31.34
CA ARG A 337 -0.68 -40.90 32.48
C ARG A 337 -0.45 -41.66 33.79
N ARG A 338 0.77 -41.59 34.33
CA ARG A 338 1.18 -41.67 35.76
C ARG A 338 2.72 -41.67 35.75
N ALA A 339 3.39 -40.67 36.31
CA ALA A 339 3.66 -40.69 37.73
C ALA A 339 3.43 -39.34 38.41
N ARG A 340 2.75 -39.40 39.56
CA ARG A 340 2.48 -38.29 40.48
C ARG A 340 3.58 -38.22 41.54
N ARG A 341 3.97 -36.99 41.88
CA ARG A 341 4.11 -36.40 43.23
C ARG A 341 4.87 -37.20 44.31
N ARG A 342 5.90 -36.56 44.89
CA ARG A 342 5.96 -36.13 46.31
C ARG A 342 7.33 -35.48 46.61
N ALA A 343 7.30 -34.23 47.09
CA ALA A 343 8.07 -33.73 48.24
C ALA A 343 8.04 -32.19 48.21
N GLY A 344 7.34 -31.60 49.17
CA GLY A 344 7.41 -30.18 49.46
C GLY A 344 8.73 -29.83 50.15
N GLY A 345 9.17 -28.58 50.00
CA GLY A 345 10.34 -28.05 50.69
C GLY A 345 10.61 -26.61 50.31
N HIS A 346 10.30 -25.69 51.22
CA HIS A 346 10.59 -24.27 51.19
C HIS A 346 11.80 -23.83 50.36
N ARG A 347 11.64 -22.90 49.41
CA ARG A 347 12.61 -21.81 49.18
C ARG A 347 11.93 -20.49 48.81
N ARG A 348 12.46 -19.45 49.46
CA ARG A 348 11.99 -18.07 49.54
C ARG A 348 11.91 -17.38 48.17
N ARG A 349 10.83 -16.62 47.94
CA ARG A 349 10.76 -15.60 46.90
C ARG A 349 11.79 -14.50 47.19
N ARG A 350 12.89 -14.44 46.45
CA ARG A 350 13.70 -13.21 46.34
C ARG A 350 12.96 -12.24 45.42
N ARG A 351 12.37 -11.20 46.03
CA ARG A 351 12.00 -9.97 45.34
C ARG A 351 13.29 -9.26 44.94
N ASN A 352 13.57 -9.11 43.64
CA ASN A 352 14.54 -8.12 43.19
C ASN A 352 13.88 -6.74 43.28
N ARG A 353 14.20 -6.01 44.35
CA ARG A 353 14.07 -4.55 44.41
C ARG A 353 15.19 -3.98 43.54
N VAL A 354 14.85 -3.44 42.37
CA VAL A 354 15.68 -2.42 41.72
C VAL A 354 15.22 -1.08 42.26
N GLY A 355 16.16 -0.32 42.84
CA GLY A 355 15.88 0.91 43.58
C GLY A 355 15.33 2.02 42.70
N LEU A 356 14.34 2.74 43.23
CA LEU A 356 13.98 4.07 42.74
C LEU A 356 15.13 5.03 43.04
N ALA A 357 15.93 5.35 42.03
CA ALA A 357 16.70 6.58 42.00
C ALA A 357 15.77 7.70 41.51
N ARG A 358 15.37 8.60 42.42
CA ARG A 358 14.70 9.85 42.08
C ARG A 358 15.67 10.73 41.29
N GLN A 359 15.57 10.76 39.97
CA GLN A 359 16.16 11.82 39.16
C GLN A 359 15.26 13.05 39.22
N ARG A 360 15.81 14.15 39.72
CA ARG A 360 15.18 15.47 39.78
C ARG A 360 15.05 16.03 38.37
N ALA A 361 13.87 16.56 38.04
CA ALA A 361 13.63 17.34 36.84
C ALA A 361 14.53 18.60 36.80
N PRO A 362 15.13 18.96 35.65
CA PRO A 362 15.80 20.25 35.51
C PRO A 362 14.76 21.37 35.35
N ARG A 363 14.78 22.32 36.29
CA ARG A 363 14.10 23.62 36.16
C ARG A 363 14.73 24.37 34.98
N GLN A 364 13.96 24.65 33.93
CA GLN A 364 14.34 25.64 32.94
C GLN A 364 14.34 27.03 33.59
N ARG A 365 15.52 27.64 33.69
CA ARG A 365 15.70 29.06 33.96
C ARG A 365 15.32 29.81 32.69
N ARG A 366 14.32 30.69 32.78
CA ARG A 366 14.13 31.79 31.81
C ARG A 366 15.18 32.86 32.11
N THR A 367 16.04 33.15 31.14
CA THR A 367 16.84 34.37 31.09
C THR A 367 16.48 35.08 29.79
N ALA A 368 15.97 36.30 29.92
CA ALA A 368 15.60 37.21 28.85
C ALA A 368 16.68 38.29 28.72
N ILE A 369 17.06 38.61 27.48
CA ILE A 369 17.74 39.81 26.95
C ILE A 369 17.49 39.76 25.43
N ASP A 370 17.14 40.77 24.64
CA ASP A 370 16.64 42.15 24.77
C ASP A 370 16.32 42.60 23.31
N THR A 371 15.30 43.42 23.09
CA THR A 371 15.26 44.55 22.12
C THR A 371 13.85 45.15 22.00
N GLN A 372 13.84 46.48 21.97
CA GLN A 372 12.72 47.42 22.12
C GLN A 372 11.68 47.39 20.98
N PRO A 373 10.52 48.06 21.17
CA PRO A 373 10.41 49.39 20.56
C PRO A 373 9.78 50.49 21.45
N HIS A 374 10.07 51.72 21.04
CA HIS A 374 9.68 53.01 21.63
C HIS A 374 8.18 53.35 21.54
N GLY A 375 7.69 54.08 22.55
CA GLY A 375 6.65 55.13 22.53
C GLY A 375 5.21 54.68 22.25
N SER A 376 4.14 55.21 22.86
CA SER A 376 3.92 56.42 23.66
C SER A 376 2.48 56.38 24.22
N SER A 377 2.25 56.94 25.42
CA SER A 377 0.99 57.53 25.96
C SER A 377 -0.31 56.70 25.91
N GLY A 378 -1.18 56.62 26.90
CA GLY A 378 -1.44 57.46 28.06
C GLY A 378 -2.69 56.89 28.77
N ALA A 379 -2.91 57.35 29.99
CA ALA A 379 -3.93 56.90 30.93
C ALA A 379 -5.38 57.03 30.44
N ALA A 380 -6.27 56.18 30.93
CA ALA A 380 -7.27 56.52 31.97
C ALA A 380 -8.44 55.51 31.99
N ALA A 381 -8.99 55.36 33.19
CA ALA A 381 -10.08 54.50 33.59
C ALA A 381 -11.44 54.84 32.92
N GLY A 382 -12.33 53.86 32.83
CA GLY A 382 -13.72 54.08 32.45
C GLY A 382 -14.55 52.80 32.55
N ASP A 383 -15.41 52.77 33.56
CA ASP A 383 -16.22 51.67 34.06
C ASP A 383 -17.55 51.50 33.26
N ARG A 384 -18.14 50.29 33.38
CA ARG A 384 -19.58 49.90 33.24
C ARG A 384 -20.21 49.48 31.90
N ARG A 385 -20.59 48.19 31.93
CA ARG A 385 -21.93 47.58 31.75
C ARG A 385 -22.69 47.71 30.40
N ALA A 386 -22.99 46.52 29.87
CA ALA A 386 -24.03 46.09 28.91
C ALA A 386 -25.46 46.62 29.24
N PRO A 387 -26.56 46.40 28.46
CA PRO A 387 -26.79 45.32 27.47
C PRO A 387 -27.73 45.59 26.23
N GLY A 388 -27.82 44.61 25.30
CA GLY A 388 -29.10 44.02 24.88
C GLY A 388 -29.75 44.38 23.52
N CYS A 389 -30.42 43.35 22.95
CA CYS A 389 -31.46 43.30 21.89
C CYS A 389 -30.97 43.26 20.42
N ARG A 390 -31.08 42.15 19.67
CA ARG A 390 -32.23 41.37 19.11
C ARG A 390 -33.02 42.07 17.98
N GLY A 391 -32.96 41.44 16.80
CA GLY A 391 -34.13 41.14 15.95
C GLY A 391 -34.32 41.97 14.69
N GLY A 392 -34.57 41.30 13.55
CA GLY A 392 -35.17 41.95 12.38
C GLY A 392 -34.89 41.26 11.04
N VAL A 393 -35.87 40.48 10.58
CA VAL A 393 -35.98 39.82 9.27
C VAL A 393 -36.42 40.84 8.20
N MET A 394 -35.92 40.74 6.97
CA MET A 394 -36.72 40.99 5.76
C MET A 394 -36.07 40.43 4.48
N SER A 395 -36.92 39.78 3.70
CA SER A 395 -36.78 39.24 2.35
C SER A 395 -36.93 40.32 1.26
N CYS A 396 -36.59 39.94 0.01
CA CYS A 396 -37.11 40.38 -1.32
C CYS A 396 -35.93 40.43 -2.32
N THR A 397 -35.77 39.46 -3.25
CA THR A 397 -36.38 39.30 -4.59
C THR A 397 -35.87 40.28 -5.67
N GLY A 398 -35.54 39.73 -6.85
CA GLY A 398 -35.31 40.42 -8.13
C GLY A 398 -33.84 40.36 -8.55
N ASP A 399 -33.42 39.45 -9.42
CA ASP A 399 -33.59 39.41 -10.90
C ASP A 399 -32.48 40.16 -11.65
N ASP A 400 -31.93 39.42 -12.62
CA ASP A 400 -31.29 39.83 -13.87
C ASP A 400 -29.95 40.59 -13.87
N ALA A 401 -28.96 39.93 -14.49
CA ALA A 401 -28.41 40.30 -15.80
C ALA A 401 -26.89 40.10 -15.91
N GLU A 402 -26.54 39.37 -16.96
CA GLU A 402 -25.21 39.18 -17.52
C GLU A 402 -24.45 40.49 -17.79
N ARG A 403 -23.13 40.49 -17.53
CA ARG A 403 -22.05 41.08 -18.36
C ARG A 403 -20.70 40.90 -17.62
N SER A 404 -19.82 40.06 -18.15
CA SER A 404 -18.76 40.37 -19.13
C SER A 404 -17.45 40.83 -18.48
N ASP A 405 -16.44 39.99 -18.66
CA ASP A 405 -15.03 40.28 -18.95
C ASP A 405 -14.14 41.09 -18.00
N ALA A 406 -12.90 40.60 -18.01
CA ALA A 406 -11.61 41.28 -17.81
C ALA A 406 -11.03 41.35 -16.39
N GLU A 407 -10.05 40.46 -16.19
CA GLU A 407 -8.68 40.77 -15.77
C GLU A 407 -8.46 41.99 -14.87
N GLU A 408 -8.01 41.75 -13.64
CA GLU A 408 -7.06 42.67 -13.01
C GLU A 408 -6.02 41.90 -12.18
N ARG A 409 -4.77 42.30 -12.44
CA ARG A 409 -3.53 41.74 -11.91
C ARG A 409 -3.33 42.14 -10.45
N CYS A 410 -2.65 41.25 -9.74
CA CYS A 410 -2.00 41.52 -8.46
C CYS A 410 -1.07 42.74 -8.51
N GLU A 411 -1.14 43.54 -7.44
CA GLU A 411 0.04 44.13 -6.80
C GLU A 411 0.43 43.31 -5.56
#